data_AF-A0A428MHA2-F1
#
_entry.id   AF-A0A428MHA2-F1
#
_cell.length_a   1.000
_cell.length_b   1.000
_cell.length_c   1.000
_cell.angle_alpha   90.00
_cell.angle_beta   90.00
_cell.angle_gamma   90.00
#
_symmetry.space_group_name_H-M   'P 1'
#
loop_
_entity.id
_entity.type
_entity.pdbx_description
1 polymer ?
#
loop_
_entity_poly.entity_id
_entity_poly.type
_entity_poly.pdbx_seq_one_letter_code
_entity_poly.pdbx_strand_id
1 'polypeptide(L)' 'MEEQQSQADSPKPTAAQASAEAAERKRKLQALELQRERILSERTSSPHRRSALAYALADIEEKLAELGWTVHM' A
#
# COMPACT_ATOMS: atom_id res chain seq x y z
N MET A 1 -3.66 -41.43 35.47
CA MET A 1 -3.53 -39.97 35.59
C MET A 1 -3.34 -39.46 34.17
N GLU A 2 -4.40 -38.95 33.57
CA GLU A 2 -4.36 -38.28 32.26
C GLU A 2 -3.95 -36.83 32.48
N GLU A 3 -2.71 -36.48 32.18
CA GLU A 3 -2.27 -35.09 32.09
C GLU A 3 -2.69 -34.54 30.73
N GLN A 4 -3.90 -33.97 30.68
CA GLN A 4 -4.33 -33.10 29.58
C GLN A 4 -3.52 -31.82 29.64
N GLN A 5 -2.43 -31.78 28.86
CA GLN A 5 -1.69 -30.56 28.56
C GLN A 5 -2.59 -29.61 27.77
N SER A 6 -3.10 -28.61 28.48
CA SER A 6 -3.70 -27.41 27.91
C SER A 6 -2.62 -26.61 27.18
N GLN A 7 -2.40 -26.92 25.89
CA GLN A 7 -1.65 -26.02 25.02
C GLN A 7 -2.59 -24.89 24.60
N ALA A 8 -2.29 -23.69 25.10
CA ALA A 8 -2.95 -22.45 24.73
C ALA A 8 -2.83 -22.25 23.21
N ASP A 9 -3.96 -22.37 22.54
CA ASP A 9 -4.15 -22.09 21.11
C ASP A 9 -3.92 -20.59 20.87
N SER A 10 -2.69 -20.22 20.54
CA SER A 10 -2.41 -18.94 19.90
C SER A 10 -2.56 -19.17 18.39
N PRO A 11 -3.49 -18.49 17.70
CA PRO A 11 -3.71 -18.75 16.28
C PRO A 11 -2.47 -18.29 15.51
N LYS A 12 -1.66 -19.26 15.11
CA LYS A 12 -0.53 -19.04 14.21
C LYS A 12 -1.12 -18.56 12.88
N PRO A 13 -0.70 -17.41 12.34
CA PRO A 13 -1.26 -16.90 11.09
C PRO A 13 -1.07 -17.97 10.02
N THR A 14 -2.18 -18.43 9.46
CA THR A 14 -2.18 -19.49 8.44
C THR A 14 -1.59 -18.93 7.16
N ALA A 15 -0.95 -19.76 6.32
CA ALA A 15 -0.38 -19.34 5.04
C ALA A 15 -1.40 -18.62 4.12
N ALA A 16 -2.69 -18.89 4.31
CA ALA A 16 -3.80 -18.18 3.66
C ALA A 16 -3.94 -16.70 4.08
N GLN A 17 -3.64 -16.35 5.33
CA GLN A 17 -3.71 -14.97 5.82
C GLN A 17 -2.54 -14.13 5.29
N ALA A 18 -1.32 -14.69 5.31
CA ALA A 18 -0.14 -14.02 4.75
C ALA A 18 -0.28 -13.76 3.24
N SER A 19 -0.93 -14.66 2.50
CA SER A 19 -1.21 -14.48 1.06
C SER A 19 -2.33 -13.45 0.80
N ALA A 20 -3.33 -13.36 1.67
CA ALA A 20 -4.36 -12.33 1.59
C ALA A 20 -3.79 -10.91 1.83
N GLU A 21 -2.94 -10.74 2.84
CA GLU A 21 -2.26 -9.46 3.13
C GLU A 21 -1.34 -9.04 1.99
N ALA A 22 -0.58 -9.98 1.41
CA ALA A 22 0.26 -9.71 0.26
C ALA A 22 -0.56 -9.30 -0.98
N ALA A 23 -1.72 -9.94 -1.21
CA ALA A 23 -2.62 -9.59 -2.30
C ALA A 23 -3.26 -8.21 -2.09
N GLU A 24 -3.57 -7.84 -0.85
CA GLU A 24 -4.07 -6.51 -0.52
C GLU A 24 -3.01 -5.43 -0.70
N ARG A 25 -1.78 -5.67 -0.24
CA ARG A 25 -0.64 -4.77 -0.45
C ARG A 25 -0.40 -4.54 -1.95
N LYS A 26 -0.42 -5.60 -2.77
CA LYS A 26 -0.29 -5.49 -4.23
C LYS A 26 -1.41 -4.65 -4.86
N ARG A 27 -2.66 -4.84 -4.44
CA ARG A 27 -3.79 -4.02 -4.92
C ARG A 27 -3.62 -2.55 -4.55
N LYS A 28 -3.16 -2.25 -3.33
CA LYS A 28 -2.88 -0.89 -2.87
C LYS A 28 -1.77 -0.24 -3.71
N LEU A 29 -0.68 -0.96 -3.95
CA LEU A 29 0.42 -0.51 -4.81
C LEU A 29 -0.07 -0.17 -6.22
N GLN A 30 -0.80 -1.09 -6.87
CA GLN A 30 -1.33 -0.87 -8.22
C GLN A 30 -2.29 0.32 -8.30
N ALA A 31 -3.15 0.50 -7.29
CA ALA A 31 -4.09 1.62 -7.24
C ALA A 31 -3.34 2.97 -7.11
N LEU A 32 -2.35 3.04 -6.23
CA LEU A 32 -1.53 4.24 -6.03
C LEU A 32 -0.66 4.55 -7.26
N GLU A 33 -0.08 3.54 -7.91
CA GLU A 33 0.68 3.71 -9.14
C GLU A 33 -0.18 4.28 -10.28
N LEU A 34 -1.40 3.75 -10.45
CA LEU A 34 -2.36 4.29 -11.43
C LEU A 34 -2.74 5.75 -11.13
N GLN A 35 -2.91 6.10 -9.85
CA GLN A 35 -3.17 7.47 -9.45
C GLN A 35 -1.98 8.39 -9.76
N ARG A 36 -0.75 7.94 -9.50
CA ARG A 36 0.49 8.65 -9.83
C ARG A 36 0.57 8.95 -11.33
N GLU A 37 0.37 7.94 -12.18
CA GLU A 37 0.39 8.12 -13.64
C GLU A 37 -0.70 9.09 -14.12
N ARG A 38 -1.89 9.03 -13.53
CA ARG A 38 -2.97 9.96 -13.86
C ARG A 38 -2.64 11.40 -13.50
N ILE A 39 -1.96 11.64 -12.38
CA ILE A 39 -1.51 12.98 -12.00
C ILE A 39 -0.39 13.47 -12.93
N LEU A 40 0.58 12.62 -13.25
CA LEU A 40 1.69 12.97 -14.14
C LEU A 40 1.24 13.27 -15.58
N SER A 41 0.19 12.59 -16.05
CA SER A 41 -0.40 12.85 -17.38
C SER A 41 -1.33 14.06 -17.42
N GLU A 42 -1.78 14.55 -16.27
CA GLU A 42 -2.71 15.67 -16.20
C GLU A 42 -2.01 17.02 -16.42
N ARG A 43 -2.34 17.67 -17.55
CA ARG A 43 -1.85 19.02 -17.87
C ARG A 43 -2.87 20.07 -17.41
N THR A 44 -2.41 21.09 -16.69
CA THR A 44 -3.26 22.22 -16.26
C THR A 44 -2.54 23.56 -16.33
N SER A 45 -3.25 24.58 -16.80
CA SER A 45 -2.78 25.96 -16.86
C SER A 45 -3.05 26.76 -15.57
N SER A 46 -3.84 26.21 -14.64
CA SER A 46 -4.17 26.88 -13.36
C SER A 46 -3.06 26.66 -12.33
N PRO A 47 -2.44 27.71 -11.76
CA PRO A 47 -1.36 27.58 -10.79
C PRO A 47 -1.83 26.92 -9.48
N HIS A 48 -3.07 27.18 -9.06
CA HIS A 48 -3.65 26.54 -7.89
C HIS A 48 -3.83 25.03 -8.11
N ARG A 49 -4.39 24.64 -9.27
CA ARG A 49 -4.57 23.23 -9.62
C ARG A 49 -3.23 22.50 -9.75
N ARG A 50 -2.22 23.15 -10.34
CA ARG A 50 -0.86 22.60 -10.44
C ARG A 50 -0.26 22.33 -9.05
N SER A 51 -0.45 23.25 -8.11
CA SER A 51 0.03 23.07 -6.73
C SER A 51 -0.68 21.90 -6.04
N ALA A 52 -2.00 21.80 -6.18
CA ALA A 52 -2.77 20.69 -5.64
C ALA A 52 -2.34 19.33 -6.22
N LEU A 53 -2.08 19.25 -7.53
CA LEU A 53 -1.57 18.04 -8.17
C LEU A 53 -0.17 17.67 -7.67
N ALA A 54 0.71 18.64 -7.44
CA ALA A 54 2.04 18.39 -6.89
C ALA A 54 1.97 17.83 -5.45
N TYR A 55 1.10 18.37 -4.60
CA TYR A 55 0.88 17.84 -3.25
C TYR A 55 0.29 16.43 -3.28
N ALA A 56 -0.71 16.19 -4.13
CA ALA A 56 -1.30 14.87 -4.29
C ALA A 56 -0.27 13.85 -4.81
N LEU A 57 0.63 14.25 -5.72
CA LEU A 57 1.71 13.41 -6.21
C LEU A 57 2.67 13.02 -5.08
N ALA A 58 3.11 13.99 -4.27
CA ALA A 58 4.01 13.73 -3.15
C ALA A 58 3.40 12.80 -2.10
N ASP A 59 2.12 13.01 -1.75
CA ASP A 59 1.37 12.15 -0.81
C ASP A 59 1.24 10.70 -1.33
N ILE A 60 1.03 10.51 -2.64
CA ILE A 60 0.99 9.17 -3.24
C ILE A 60 2.37 8.52 -3.24
N GLU A 61 3.43 9.27 -3.56
CA GLU A 61 4.80 8.75 -3.55
C GLU A 61 5.25 8.34 -2.14
N GLU A 62 4.84 9.08 -1.10
CA GLU A 62 5.07 8.71 0.30
C GLU A 62 4.36 7.39 0.66
N LYS A 63 3.07 7.25 0.33
CA LYS A 63 2.30 6.01 0.57
C LYS A 63 2.88 4.81 -0.17
N LEU A 64 3.39 5.03 -1.38
CA LEU A 64 4.07 3.98 -2.12
C LEU A 64 5.39 3.58 -1.46
N ALA A 65 6.18 4.54 -0.96
CA ALA A 65 7.40 4.27 -0.20
C ALA A 65 7.13 3.46 1.08
N GLU A 66 6.07 3.78 1.83
CA GLU A 66 5.63 3.02 3.01
C GLU A 66 5.28 1.54 2.68
N LEU A 67 4.77 1.30 1.48
CA LEU A 67 4.45 -0.05 0.99
C LEU A 67 5.68 -0.80 0.45
N GLY A 68 6.86 -0.17 0.46
CA GLY A 68 8.12 -0.73 -0.01
C GLY A 68 8.40 -0.49 -1.50
N TRP A 69 7.66 0.43 -2.13
CA TRP A 69 7.93 0.85 -3.51
C TRP A 69 8.94 2.00 -3.50
N THR A 70 10.22 1.63 -3.54
CA THR A 70 11.30 2.59 -3.79
C THR A 70 11.32 2.96 -5.28
N VAL A 71 10.78 4.12 -5.62
CA VAL A 71 11.14 4.80 -6.88
C VAL A 71 12.64 5.05 -6.81
N HIS A 72 13.43 4.30 -7.56
CA HIS A 72 14.78 4.72 -7.88
C HIS A 72 14.64 5.97 -8.76
N MET A 73 14.87 7.14 -8.17
CA MET A 73 15.14 8.38 -8.89
C MET A 73 16.57 8.39 -9.39
#